data_AF-A0A0L7KST1-F1
#
_entry.id   AF-A0A0L7KST1-F1
#
_cell.length_a   1.000
_cell.length_b   1.000
_cell.length_c   1.000
_cell.angle_alpha   90.00
_cell.angle_beta   90.00
_cell.angle_gamma   90.00
#
_symmetry.space_group_name_H-M   'P 1'
#
loop_
_entity.id
_entity.type
_entity.pdbx_description
1 polymer ?
#
loop_
_entity_poly.entity_id
_entity_poly.type
_entity_poly.pdbx_seq_one_letter_code
_entity_poly.pdbx_strand_id
1 'polypeptide(L)'
;MLTQFKEELDLTAVNKAAMMALPAAKKWQIYCSRRPPPGQVMPLATAPQVEEYIKALNEIADAFALSDGVPPAEACALVDGLKTALRTRAHSFVIRFIKQGGLGALLDALQRAPRGDALTRHNLIAGIKALMNNSTGRAHVLAHPTSIDLIAQSLDTENVKTKVAALEILGAVCLVLESMVHYQKYAGERARFQGVVNELDRSTGAYRDDLGLKTAIMSFVNAVLNYGPGEDSLEFRLHLRYELLMMGIQPDRHIEFFEMVRVEDERELARRFDKEHVDTKSAASMFELLRRKLSHTAAYPHLLSLLEHLLLLPLEYNPQSQHWLLLDRVVQQVVLQQPAAGSRANSEQGSERGSTSDTTKINVGEIVHLLAKEEELVAARSKAENLERENCDLATELAKKEKQVDQQSQEREELENVVARMKERLEKETAAHMESTERCRAAACRATQLEHQLTQERTERARFEKLVSEGSIPDDAK
;
A
#
# COMPACT_ATOMS: atom_id res chain seq x y z
N MET A 1 -13.28 -45.37 21.55
CA MET A 1 -12.97 -46.44 20.56
C MET A 1 -13.34 -46.02 19.13
N LEU A 2 -14.59 -45.66 18.80
CA LEU A 2 -14.90 -45.06 17.48
C LEU A 2 -14.24 -43.68 17.26
N THR A 3 -13.86 -43.00 18.34
CA THR A 3 -13.10 -41.75 18.33
C THR A 3 -11.68 -41.91 17.77
N GLN A 4 -10.92 -42.93 18.19
CA GLN A 4 -9.62 -43.26 17.57
C GLN A 4 -9.79 -43.69 16.10
N PHE A 5 -10.84 -44.47 15.80
CA PHE A 5 -11.17 -44.88 14.43
C PHE A 5 -11.50 -43.67 13.51
N LYS A 6 -12.10 -42.62 14.06
CA LYS A 6 -12.40 -41.36 13.37
C LYS A 6 -11.13 -40.58 13.01
N GLU A 7 -10.12 -40.62 13.88
CA GLU A 7 -8.82 -39.96 13.65
C GLU A 7 -8.01 -40.70 12.58
N GLU A 8 -8.21 -42.02 12.43
CA GLU A 8 -7.51 -42.84 11.44
C GLU A 8 -7.98 -42.67 9.99
N LEU A 9 -9.11 -42.01 9.74
CA LEU A 9 -9.74 -41.93 8.40
C LEU A 9 -9.69 -40.56 7.72
N ASP A 10 -9.04 -39.56 8.35
CA ASP A 10 -8.88 -38.19 7.81
C ASP A 10 -10.15 -37.61 7.13
N LEU A 11 -11.31 -37.84 7.75
CA LEU A 11 -12.60 -37.45 7.19
C LEU A 11 -12.91 -35.96 7.44
N THR A 12 -13.69 -35.35 6.54
CA THR A 12 -14.27 -34.01 6.73
C THR A 12 -15.25 -33.99 7.90
N ALA A 13 -15.54 -32.81 8.47
CA ALA A 13 -16.46 -32.68 9.61
C ALA A 13 -17.86 -33.24 9.32
N VAL A 14 -18.36 -33.03 8.09
CA VAL A 14 -19.65 -33.55 7.61
C VAL A 14 -19.65 -35.08 7.55
N ASN A 15 -18.60 -35.68 6.95
CA ASN A 15 -18.49 -37.13 6.85
C ASN A 15 -18.28 -37.79 8.23
N LYS A 16 -17.57 -37.10 9.14
CA LYS A 16 -17.44 -37.49 10.55
C LYS A 16 -18.81 -37.50 11.25
N ALA A 17 -19.64 -36.49 11.04
CA ALA A 17 -20.98 -36.42 11.61
C ALA A 17 -21.90 -37.52 11.06
N ALA A 18 -21.86 -37.76 9.74
CA ALA A 18 -22.61 -38.83 9.08
C ALA A 18 -22.23 -40.23 9.63
N MET A 19 -20.93 -40.49 9.82
CA MET A 19 -20.46 -41.73 10.44
C MET A 19 -20.94 -41.88 11.89
N MET A 20 -21.05 -40.78 12.64
CA MET A 20 -21.57 -40.76 14.01
C MET A 20 -23.09 -40.92 14.08
N ALA A 21 -23.82 -40.59 13.01
CA ALA A 21 -25.25 -40.83 12.91
C ALA A 21 -25.61 -42.30 12.59
N LEU A 22 -24.64 -43.14 12.22
CA LEU A 22 -24.90 -44.55 11.91
C LEU A 22 -25.40 -45.36 13.13
N PRO A 23 -26.31 -46.33 12.94
CA PRO A 23 -26.72 -47.27 13.97
C PRO A 23 -25.53 -48.03 14.58
N ALA A 24 -25.61 -48.35 15.88
CA ALA A 24 -24.53 -49.03 16.61
C ALA A 24 -24.09 -50.35 15.97
N ALA A 25 -25.03 -51.12 15.40
CA ALA A 25 -24.74 -52.38 14.70
C ALA A 25 -23.84 -52.18 13.46
N LYS A 26 -24.10 -51.14 12.66
CA LYS A 26 -23.26 -50.82 11.49
C LYS A 26 -21.88 -50.33 11.91
N LYS A 27 -21.79 -49.52 12.98
CA LYS A 27 -20.51 -49.07 13.55
C LYS A 27 -19.67 -50.26 14.06
N TRP A 28 -20.28 -51.23 14.71
CA TRP A 28 -19.63 -52.47 15.15
C TRP A 28 -19.15 -53.33 13.98
N GLN A 29 -19.98 -53.48 12.95
CA GLN A 29 -19.60 -54.20 11.72
C GLN A 29 -18.40 -53.57 11.02
N ILE A 30 -18.38 -52.23 10.91
CA ILE A 30 -17.24 -51.48 10.34
C ILE A 30 -15.97 -51.74 11.17
N TYR A 31 -16.07 -51.68 12.50
CA TYR A 31 -14.95 -51.95 13.39
C TYR A 31 -14.40 -53.39 13.22
N CYS A 32 -15.28 -54.40 13.19
CA CYS A 32 -14.89 -55.80 13.00
C CYS A 32 -14.32 -56.07 11.61
N SER A 33 -14.79 -55.39 10.56
CA SER A 33 -14.29 -55.60 9.19
C SER A 33 -12.80 -55.26 9.01
N ARG A 34 -12.24 -54.42 9.89
CA ARG A 34 -10.81 -54.05 9.88
C ARG A 34 -9.95 -54.80 10.87
N ARG A 35 -10.55 -55.63 11.73
CA ARG A 35 -9.86 -56.43 12.74
C ARG A 35 -10.23 -57.90 12.52
N PRO A 36 -9.40 -58.70 11.84
CA PRO A 36 -9.72 -60.10 11.63
C PRO A 36 -9.82 -60.85 12.97
N PRO A 37 -10.57 -61.96 13.02
CA PRO A 37 -10.65 -62.80 14.20
C PRO A 37 -9.26 -63.28 14.64
N PRO A 38 -9.03 -63.49 15.94
CA PRO A 38 -7.73 -63.91 16.47
C PRO A 38 -7.30 -65.25 15.83
N GLY A 39 -6.15 -65.25 15.16
CA GLY A 39 -5.56 -66.44 14.52
C GLY A 39 -5.36 -66.37 13.00
N GLN A 40 -5.94 -65.38 12.31
CA GLN A 40 -5.63 -65.11 10.90
C GLN A 40 -4.53 -64.04 10.76
N VAL A 41 -3.50 -64.34 9.95
CA VAL A 41 -2.48 -63.36 9.55
C VAL A 41 -3.17 -62.26 8.74
N MET A 42 -3.03 -61.00 9.17
CA MET A 42 -3.59 -59.87 8.42
C MET A 42 -3.03 -59.86 6.99
N PRO A 43 -3.85 -59.62 5.95
CA PRO A 43 -3.33 -59.32 4.61
C PRO A 43 -2.37 -58.11 4.62
N LEU A 44 -2.53 -57.20 5.60
CA LEU A 44 -1.63 -56.07 5.84
C LEU A 44 -0.34 -56.42 6.63
N ALA A 45 -0.24 -57.61 7.24
CA ALA A 45 0.98 -58.02 7.95
C ALA A 45 2.12 -58.37 6.98
N THR A 46 1.78 -58.83 5.77
CA THR A 46 2.69 -59.03 4.63
C THR A 46 2.83 -57.79 3.75
N ALA A 47 2.15 -56.68 4.08
CA ALA A 47 2.29 -55.44 3.32
C ALA A 47 3.59 -54.70 3.72
N PRO A 48 4.31 -54.08 2.77
CA PRO A 48 5.56 -53.39 3.05
C PRO A 48 5.44 -52.33 4.15
N GLN A 49 6.44 -52.25 5.01
CA GLN A 49 6.50 -51.23 6.07
C GLN A 49 6.92 -49.86 5.51
N VAL A 50 6.74 -48.80 6.32
CA VAL A 50 7.11 -47.42 5.94
C VAL A 50 8.60 -47.34 5.57
N GLU A 51 9.44 -48.00 6.37
CA GLU A 51 10.88 -48.01 6.23
C GLU A 51 11.33 -48.61 4.90
N GLU A 52 10.62 -49.62 4.40
CA GLU A 52 10.90 -50.25 3.10
C GLU A 52 10.64 -49.28 1.95
N TYR A 53 9.53 -48.53 1.98
CA TYR A 53 9.23 -47.51 0.98
C TYR A 53 10.28 -46.39 0.97
N ILE A 54 10.68 -45.91 2.15
CA ILE A 54 11.70 -44.85 2.26
C ILE A 54 13.04 -45.35 1.76
N LYS A 55 13.41 -46.59 2.11
CA LYS A 55 14.63 -47.22 1.60
C LYS A 55 14.62 -47.33 0.07
N ALA A 56 13.52 -47.80 -0.52
CA ALA A 56 13.39 -47.89 -1.97
C ALA A 56 13.46 -46.53 -2.67
N LEU A 57 12.86 -45.48 -2.08
CA LEU A 57 12.97 -44.11 -2.61
C LEU A 57 14.43 -43.62 -2.61
N ASN A 58 15.17 -43.88 -1.53
CA ASN A 58 16.59 -43.53 -1.45
C ASN A 58 17.43 -44.35 -2.44
N GLU A 59 17.18 -45.66 -2.57
CA GLU A 59 17.87 -46.52 -3.56
C GLU A 59 17.64 -46.03 -4.99
N ILE A 60 16.43 -45.56 -5.32
CA ILE A 60 16.13 -44.93 -6.62
C ILE A 60 16.89 -43.59 -6.77
N ALA A 61 16.87 -42.74 -5.75
CA ALA A 61 17.57 -41.45 -5.77
C ALA A 61 19.10 -41.61 -5.93
N ASP A 62 19.67 -42.61 -5.27
CA ASP A 62 21.10 -42.93 -5.35
C ASP A 62 21.45 -43.55 -6.71
N ALA A 63 20.59 -44.41 -7.26
CA ALA A 63 20.76 -44.94 -8.60
C ALA A 63 20.79 -43.83 -9.65
N PHE A 64 19.88 -42.84 -9.57
CA PHE A 64 19.88 -41.71 -10.51
C PHE A 64 21.03 -40.71 -10.31
N ALA A 65 21.62 -40.64 -9.11
CA ALA A 65 22.82 -39.82 -8.88
C ALA A 65 24.06 -40.40 -9.57
N LEU A 66 24.11 -41.71 -9.75
CA LEU A 66 25.13 -42.41 -10.51
C LEU A 66 24.72 -42.38 -11.98
N SER A 67 25.45 -41.68 -12.85
CA SER A 67 25.05 -41.41 -14.26
C SER A 67 24.70 -42.64 -15.12
N ASP A 68 25.01 -43.86 -14.68
CA ASP A 68 24.73 -45.15 -15.34
C ASP A 68 23.80 -46.07 -14.51
N GLY A 69 23.28 -45.60 -13.37
CA GLY A 69 22.51 -46.42 -12.44
C GLY A 69 21.07 -46.63 -12.90
N VAL A 70 20.75 -47.86 -13.32
CA VAL A 70 19.35 -48.28 -13.46
C VAL A 70 18.78 -48.54 -12.07
N PRO A 71 17.66 -47.90 -11.68
CA PRO A 71 17.07 -48.11 -10.37
C PRO A 71 16.64 -49.59 -10.20
N PRO A 72 16.82 -50.19 -9.01
CA PRO A 72 16.45 -51.58 -8.78
C PRO A 72 14.97 -51.85 -9.10
N ALA A 73 14.69 -52.90 -9.88
CA ALA A 73 13.32 -53.23 -10.28
C ALA A 73 12.39 -53.45 -9.08
N GLU A 74 12.90 -54.04 -8.00
CA GLU A 74 12.16 -54.23 -6.74
C GLU A 74 11.81 -52.89 -6.07
N ALA A 75 12.74 -51.94 -6.05
CA ALA A 75 12.52 -50.60 -5.51
C ALA A 75 11.46 -49.84 -6.35
N CYS A 76 11.54 -49.91 -7.67
CA CYS A 76 10.55 -49.31 -8.57
C CYS A 76 9.15 -49.91 -8.39
N ALA A 77 9.05 -51.24 -8.24
CA ALA A 77 7.79 -51.92 -7.97
C ALA A 77 7.19 -51.52 -6.62
N LEU A 78 8.04 -51.35 -5.60
CA LEU A 78 7.63 -50.85 -4.30
C LEU A 78 7.07 -49.42 -4.40
N VAL A 79 7.77 -48.52 -5.10
CA VAL A 79 7.33 -47.13 -5.27
C VAL A 79 6.06 -47.00 -6.10
N ASP A 80 5.79 -47.88 -7.08
CA ASP A 80 4.48 -47.91 -7.76
C ASP A 80 3.33 -48.22 -6.79
N GLY A 81 3.57 -49.10 -5.81
CA GLY A 81 2.62 -49.42 -4.74
C GLY A 81 2.39 -48.29 -3.74
N LEU A 82 3.32 -47.33 -3.62
CA LEU A 82 3.29 -46.28 -2.61
C LEU A 82 2.04 -45.40 -2.70
N LYS A 83 1.61 -45.01 -3.91
CA LYS A 83 0.39 -44.19 -4.10
C LYS A 83 -0.85 -44.88 -3.51
N THR A 84 -0.95 -46.20 -3.66
CA THR A 84 -2.05 -46.99 -3.14
C THR A 84 -1.94 -47.11 -1.63
N ALA A 85 -0.73 -47.34 -1.10
CA ALA A 85 -0.49 -47.40 0.34
C ALA A 85 -0.86 -46.09 1.05
N LEU A 86 -0.42 -44.93 0.52
CA LEU A 86 -0.72 -43.61 1.07
C LEU A 86 -2.22 -43.28 1.03
N ARG A 87 -2.95 -43.79 0.03
CA ARG A 87 -4.40 -43.56 -0.11
C ARG A 87 -5.26 -44.48 0.74
N THR A 88 -4.86 -45.75 0.91
CA THR A 88 -5.74 -46.81 1.43
C THR A 88 -5.42 -47.23 2.86
N ARG A 89 -4.19 -47.01 3.34
CA ARG A 89 -3.80 -47.33 4.72
C ARG A 89 -4.31 -46.28 5.70
N ALA A 90 -4.28 -46.62 6.99
CA ALA A 90 -4.71 -45.72 8.05
C ALA A 90 -3.87 -44.44 8.10
N HIS A 91 -4.46 -43.35 8.58
CA HIS A 91 -3.80 -42.05 8.73
C HIS A 91 -2.48 -42.12 9.52
N SER A 92 -2.37 -43.05 10.48
CA SER A 92 -1.14 -43.32 11.24
C SER A 92 0.04 -43.76 10.35
N PHE A 93 -0.20 -44.46 9.24
CA PHE A 93 0.82 -44.80 8.26
C PHE A 93 1.38 -43.53 7.60
N VAL A 94 0.51 -42.59 7.21
CA VAL A 94 0.89 -41.33 6.58
C VAL A 94 1.70 -40.46 7.56
N ILE A 95 1.25 -40.34 8.81
CA ILE A 95 2.00 -39.62 9.85
C ILE A 95 3.40 -40.23 10.04
N ARG A 96 3.50 -41.56 10.12
CA ARG A 96 4.79 -42.25 10.29
C ARG A 96 5.70 -42.03 9.07
N PHE A 97 5.16 -42.12 7.86
CA PHE A 97 5.89 -41.84 6.62
C PHE A 97 6.48 -40.43 6.61
N ILE A 98 5.69 -39.41 6.98
CA ILE A 98 6.17 -38.03 7.05
C ILE A 98 7.23 -37.86 8.16
N LYS A 99 6.96 -38.37 9.37
CA LYS A 99 7.89 -38.25 10.52
C LYS A 99 9.25 -38.88 10.27
N GLN A 100 9.31 -39.92 9.44
CA GLN A 100 10.55 -40.59 9.05
C GLN A 100 11.23 -39.97 7.83
N GLY A 101 10.76 -38.81 7.34
CA GLY A 101 11.37 -38.11 6.22
C GLY A 101 10.95 -38.63 4.84
N GLY A 102 9.86 -39.40 4.73
CA GLY A 102 9.41 -39.98 3.47
C GLY A 102 9.06 -38.96 2.39
N LEU A 103 8.53 -37.78 2.75
CA LEU A 103 8.33 -36.68 1.78
C LEU A 103 9.67 -36.20 1.20
N GLY A 104 10.70 -36.03 2.04
CA GLY A 104 12.02 -35.61 1.60
C GLY A 104 12.65 -36.62 0.64
N ALA A 105 12.58 -37.91 0.98
CA ALA A 105 13.06 -39.00 0.11
C ALA A 105 12.32 -39.03 -1.24
N LEU A 106 11.01 -38.77 -1.23
CA LEU A 106 10.20 -38.72 -2.45
C LEU A 106 10.62 -37.53 -3.34
N LEU A 107 10.79 -36.35 -2.75
CA LEU A 107 11.23 -35.15 -3.46
C LEU A 107 12.67 -35.28 -4.01
N ASP A 108 13.59 -35.86 -3.24
CA ASP A 108 14.97 -36.10 -3.67
C ASP A 108 15.02 -37.09 -4.85
N ALA A 109 14.26 -38.18 -4.78
CA ALA A 109 14.10 -39.10 -5.90
C ALA A 109 13.52 -38.40 -7.15
N LEU A 110 12.53 -37.52 -6.98
CA LEU A 110 11.91 -36.79 -8.09
C LEU A 110 12.85 -35.77 -8.72
N GLN A 111 13.66 -35.09 -7.90
CA GLN A 111 14.65 -34.11 -8.34
C GLN A 111 15.75 -34.76 -9.16
N ARG A 112 16.20 -35.96 -8.78
CA ARG A 112 17.26 -36.70 -9.48
C ARG A 112 16.76 -37.51 -10.67
N ALA A 113 15.47 -37.86 -10.71
CA ALA A 113 14.91 -38.69 -11.77
C ALA A 113 15.08 -38.06 -13.17
N PRO A 114 15.73 -38.75 -14.12
CA PRO A 114 16.00 -38.23 -15.44
C PRO A 114 14.70 -37.99 -16.23
N ARG A 115 14.72 -37.02 -17.14
CA ARG A 115 13.55 -36.68 -17.98
C ARG A 115 13.01 -37.86 -18.78
N GLY A 116 13.90 -38.79 -19.16
CA GLY A 116 13.54 -40.00 -19.92
C GLY A 116 12.82 -41.09 -19.12
N ASP A 117 12.94 -41.12 -17.78
CA ASP A 117 12.24 -42.12 -16.95
C ASP A 117 10.84 -41.63 -16.56
N ALA A 118 9.96 -41.62 -17.55
CA ALA A 118 8.61 -41.11 -17.41
C ALA A 118 7.73 -41.94 -16.46
N LEU A 119 8.04 -43.23 -16.26
CA LEU A 119 7.27 -44.11 -15.37
C LEU A 119 7.60 -43.83 -13.91
N THR A 120 8.88 -43.77 -13.55
CA THR A 120 9.29 -43.49 -12.18
C THR A 120 8.85 -42.09 -11.75
N ARG A 121 9.03 -41.08 -12.62
CA ARG A 121 8.54 -39.71 -12.37
C ARG A 121 7.02 -39.67 -12.15
N HIS A 122 6.26 -40.42 -12.95
CA HIS A 122 4.81 -40.53 -12.75
C HIS A 122 4.45 -41.10 -11.38
N ASN A 123 5.10 -42.18 -10.97
CA ASN A 123 4.81 -42.85 -9.70
C ASN A 123 5.17 -41.97 -8.49
N LEU A 124 6.27 -41.21 -8.58
CA LEU A 124 6.64 -40.22 -7.57
C LEU A 124 5.58 -39.12 -7.47
N ILE A 125 5.19 -38.48 -8.58
CA ILE A 125 4.13 -37.46 -8.58
C ILE A 125 2.78 -38.01 -8.08
N ALA A 126 2.42 -39.24 -8.47
CA ALA A 126 1.22 -39.91 -7.95
C ALA A 126 1.30 -40.17 -6.44
N GLY A 127 2.49 -40.46 -5.91
CA GLY A 127 2.77 -40.54 -4.48
C GLY A 127 2.55 -39.20 -3.76
N ILE A 128 3.07 -38.10 -4.30
CA ILE A 128 2.83 -36.74 -3.77
C ILE A 128 1.33 -36.42 -3.81
N LYS A 129 0.64 -36.69 -4.93
CA LYS A 129 -0.81 -36.49 -5.06
C LYS A 129 -1.58 -37.25 -3.97
N ALA A 130 -1.23 -38.52 -3.74
CA ALA A 130 -1.83 -39.33 -2.70
C ALA A 130 -1.57 -38.75 -1.30
N LEU A 131 -0.36 -38.23 -1.06
CA LEU A 131 0.00 -37.58 0.20
C LEU A 131 -0.79 -36.28 0.43
N MET A 132 -1.02 -35.47 -0.61
CA MET A 132 -1.78 -34.22 -0.51
C MET A 132 -3.29 -34.41 -0.27
N ASN A 133 -3.81 -35.58 -0.60
CA ASN A 133 -5.18 -35.95 -0.25
C ASN A 133 -5.35 -36.18 1.26
N ASN A 134 -4.25 -36.23 2.02
CA ASN A 134 -4.24 -36.26 3.47
C ASN A 134 -3.97 -34.87 4.04
N SER A 135 -4.70 -34.44 5.08
CA SER A 135 -4.56 -33.11 5.69
C SER A 135 -3.17 -32.84 6.25
N THR A 136 -2.56 -33.81 6.93
CA THR A 136 -1.17 -33.72 7.43
C THR A 136 -0.18 -33.75 6.28
N GLY A 137 -0.36 -34.65 5.31
CA GLY A 137 0.49 -34.72 4.12
C GLY A 137 0.51 -33.42 3.33
N ARG A 138 -0.67 -32.83 3.09
CA ARG A 138 -0.83 -31.53 2.43
C ARG A 138 -0.09 -30.40 3.16
N ALA A 139 -0.24 -30.32 4.48
CA ALA A 139 0.45 -29.30 5.27
C ALA A 139 1.98 -29.38 5.12
N HIS A 140 2.54 -30.59 5.16
CA HIS A 140 3.98 -30.79 4.98
C HIS A 140 4.47 -30.54 3.55
N VAL A 141 3.69 -30.91 2.54
CA VAL A 141 4.00 -30.61 1.13
C VAL A 141 4.04 -29.10 0.89
N LEU A 142 3.05 -28.36 1.41
CA LEU A 142 2.98 -26.89 1.27
C LEU A 142 4.07 -26.16 2.06
N ALA A 143 4.53 -26.74 3.18
CA ALA A 143 5.59 -26.16 4.00
C ALA A 143 7.01 -26.44 3.47
N HIS A 144 7.17 -27.43 2.57
CA HIS A 144 8.48 -27.80 2.05
C HIS A 144 8.92 -26.84 0.94
N PRO A 145 10.10 -26.20 1.04
CA PRO A 145 10.48 -25.05 0.22
C PRO A 145 10.53 -25.35 -1.28
N THR A 146 10.96 -26.54 -1.68
CA THR A 146 11.12 -26.90 -3.11
C THR A 146 9.97 -27.77 -3.65
N SER A 147 8.97 -28.13 -2.84
CA SER A 147 8.03 -29.18 -3.24
C SER A 147 7.15 -28.74 -4.41
N ILE A 148 6.60 -27.52 -4.37
CA ILE A 148 5.72 -27.03 -5.43
C ILE A 148 6.50 -26.77 -6.72
N ASP A 149 7.74 -26.29 -6.61
CA ASP A 149 8.64 -26.08 -7.75
C ASP A 149 8.99 -27.38 -8.47
N LEU A 150 9.28 -28.46 -7.72
CA LEU A 150 9.55 -29.78 -8.30
C LEU A 150 8.31 -30.40 -8.97
N ILE A 151 7.11 -30.13 -8.43
CA ILE A 151 5.85 -30.55 -9.05
C ILE A 151 5.62 -29.76 -10.35
N ALA A 152 5.88 -28.46 -10.37
CA ALA A 152 5.80 -27.64 -11.58
C ALA A 152 6.81 -28.09 -12.65
N GLN A 153 8.05 -28.38 -12.27
CA GLN A 153 9.06 -28.97 -13.17
C GLN A 153 8.64 -30.32 -13.77
N SER A 154 7.72 -31.04 -13.13
CA SER A 154 7.21 -32.32 -13.64
C SER A 154 6.21 -32.17 -14.79
N LEU A 155 5.89 -30.94 -15.19
CA LEU A 155 5.21 -30.64 -16.46
C LEU A 155 6.13 -30.86 -17.68
N ASP A 156 7.45 -30.77 -17.52
CA ASP A 156 8.46 -31.04 -18.55
C ASP A 156 8.68 -32.55 -18.73
N THR A 157 7.70 -33.21 -19.35
CA THR A 157 7.71 -34.65 -19.66
C THR A 157 6.79 -34.94 -20.85
N GLU A 158 6.94 -36.09 -21.49
CA GLU A 158 6.00 -36.54 -22.53
C GLU A 158 4.82 -37.36 -21.97
N ASN A 159 4.89 -37.77 -20.70
CA ASN A 159 3.85 -38.58 -20.09
C ASN A 159 2.65 -37.73 -19.64
N VAL A 160 1.55 -37.87 -20.37
CA VAL A 160 0.29 -37.16 -20.10
C VAL A 160 -0.23 -37.38 -18.67
N LYS A 161 -0.13 -38.60 -18.15
CA LYS A 161 -0.64 -38.91 -16.80
C LYS A 161 0.13 -38.13 -15.73
N THR A 162 1.42 -37.90 -15.94
CA THR A 162 2.25 -37.07 -15.06
C THR A 162 1.84 -35.60 -15.17
N LYS A 163 1.65 -35.07 -16.40
CA LYS A 163 1.16 -33.70 -16.60
C LYS A 163 -0.19 -33.47 -15.90
N VAL A 164 -1.15 -34.36 -16.12
CA VAL A 164 -2.48 -34.29 -15.49
C VAL A 164 -2.35 -34.29 -13.97
N ALA A 165 -1.58 -35.22 -13.40
CA ALA A 165 -1.40 -35.29 -11.95
C ALA A 165 -0.72 -34.04 -11.37
N ALA A 166 0.29 -33.49 -12.06
CA ALA A 166 0.94 -32.23 -11.67
C ALA A 166 -0.04 -31.05 -11.75
N LEU A 167 -0.80 -30.91 -12.83
CA LEU A 167 -1.80 -29.84 -12.99
C LEU A 167 -2.92 -29.91 -11.95
N GLU A 168 -3.39 -31.11 -11.60
CA GLU A 168 -4.39 -31.29 -10.54
C GLU A 168 -3.86 -30.91 -9.16
N ILE A 169 -2.58 -31.21 -8.88
CA ILE A 169 -1.93 -30.77 -7.64
C ILE A 169 -1.80 -29.25 -7.63
N LEU A 170 -1.25 -28.67 -8.70
CA LEU A 170 -1.02 -27.24 -8.81
C LEU A 170 -2.36 -26.49 -8.72
N GLY A 171 -3.39 -26.90 -9.43
CA GLY A 171 -4.71 -26.27 -9.36
C GLY A 171 -5.35 -26.32 -7.97
N ALA A 172 -4.95 -27.24 -7.10
CA ALA A 172 -5.46 -27.33 -5.74
C ALA A 172 -4.70 -26.42 -4.73
N VAL A 173 -3.60 -25.79 -5.12
CA VAL A 173 -2.78 -24.96 -4.22
C VAL A 173 -2.75 -23.50 -4.69
N CYS A 174 -2.85 -22.55 -3.76
CA CYS A 174 -2.90 -21.11 -4.11
C CYS A 174 -1.52 -20.50 -4.42
N LEU A 175 -0.42 -21.25 -4.26
CA LEU A 175 0.97 -20.78 -4.39
C LEU A 175 1.60 -21.01 -5.77
N VAL A 176 0.80 -21.36 -6.79
CA VAL A 176 1.34 -21.83 -8.07
C VAL A 176 2.08 -20.76 -8.87
N LEU A 177 1.69 -19.48 -8.73
CA LEU A 177 2.20 -18.43 -9.61
C LEU A 177 3.72 -18.27 -9.52
N GLU A 178 4.28 -18.38 -8.32
CA GLU A 178 5.73 -18.31 -8.10
C GLU A 178 6.43 -19.54 -8.67
N SER A 179 5.90 -20.73 -8.40
CA SER A 179 6.44 -21.98 -8.96
C SER A 179 6.34 -22.05 -10.48
N MET A 180 5.36 -21.39 -11.11
CA MET A 180 5.29 -21.29 -12.57
C MET A 180 6.32 -20.31 -13.14
N VAL A 181 6.70 -19.27 -12.39
CA VAL A 181 7.87 -18.43 -12.75
C VAL A 181 9.17 -19.23 -12.60
N HIS A 182 9.30 -20.06 -11.56
CA HIS A 182 10.42 -20.99 -11.45
C HIS A 182 10.45 -21.97 -12.63
N TYR A 183 9.30 -22.56 -12.97
CA TYR A 183 9.15 -23.45 -14.12
C TYR A 183 9.53 -22.76 -15.43
N GLN A 184 9.13 -21.51 -15.63
CA GLN A 184 9.52 -20.71 -16.79
C GLN A 184 11.05 -20.69 -16.98
N LYS A 185 11.79 -20.37 -15.90
CA LYS A 185 13.25 -20.31 -15.92
C LYS A 185 13.85 -21.70 -16.18
N TYR A 186 13.29 -22.74 -15.57
CA TYR A 186 13.72 -24.13 -15.73
C TYR A 186 13.53 -24.66 -17.16
N ALA A 187 12.35 -24.45 -17.73
CA ALA A 187 11.98 -24.92 -19.06
C ALA A 187 12.51 -24.02 -20.19
N GLY A 188 13.09 -22.86 -19.87
CA GLY A 188 13.55 -21.88 -20.86
C GLY A 188 12.40 -21.22 -21.63
N GLU A 189 11.22 -21.13 -21.02
CA GLU A 189 10.04 -20.57 -21.65
C GLU A 189 10.06 -19.02 -21.62
N ARG A 190 9.53 -18.39 -22.68
CA ARG A 190 9.37 -16.93 -22.72
C ARG A 190 8.33 -16.40 -21.72
N ALA A 191 7.33 -17.21 -21.40
CA ALA A 191 6.24 -16.88 -20.49
C ALA A 191 5.91 -18.10 -19.63
N ARG A 192 5.50 -17.87 -18.38
CA ARG A 192 5.34 -18.91 -17.35
C ARG A 192 4.27 -19.97 -17.61
N PHE A 193 3.33 -19.74 -18.54
CA PHE A 193 2.32 -20.73 -18.93
C PHE A 193 2.44 -21.16 -20.40
N GLN A 194 3.52 -20.82 -21.09
CA GLN A 194 3.62 -21.02 -22.53
C GLN A 194 3.47 -22.49 -22.91
N GLY A 195 4.23 -23.39 -22.28
CA GLY A 195 4.16 -24.81 -22.55
C GLY A 195 2.78 -25.38 -22.23
N VAL A 196 2.22 -25.00 -21.07
CA VAL A 196 0.89 -25.43 -20.62
C VAL A 196 -0.22 -25.00 -21.59
N VAL A 197 -0.16 -23.77 -22.10
CA VAL A 197 -1.17 -23.26 -23.07
C VAL A 197 -0.99 -23.90 -24.44
N ASN A 198 0.25 -24.15 -24.88
CA ASN A 198 0.50 -24.82 -26.16
C ASN A 198 -0.13 -26.22 -26.24
N GLU A 199 -0.19 -26.94 -25.12
CA GLU A 199 -0.84 -28.26 -25.02
C GLU A 199 -2.36 -28.23 -25.25
N LEU A 200 -2.99 -27.05 -25.18
CA LEU A 200 -4.40 -26.90 -25.52
C LEU A 200 -4.64 -26.96 -27.03
N ASP A 201 -3.64 -26.62 -27.86
CA ASP A 201 -3.83 -26.51 -29.30
C ASP A 201 -4.40 -27.81 -29.89
N ARG A 202 -5.45 -27.64 -30.70
CA ARG A 202 -6.15 -28.73 -31.42
C ARG A 202 -5.61 -28.92 -32.82
N SER A 203 -4.84 -27.97 -33.34
CA SER A 203 -4.32 -27.97 -34.71
C SER A 203 -2.91 -28.54 -34.81
N THR A 204 -2.10 -28.43 -33.76
CA THR A 204 -0.72 -28.92 -33.72
C THR A 204 -0.44 -29.71 -32.43
N GLY A 205 0.62 -30.53 -32.43
CA GLY A 205 1.11 -31.23 -31.23
C GLY A 205 0.72 -32.71 -31.12
N ALA A 206 1.48 -33.44 -30.29
CA ALA A 206 1.32 -34.88 -30.07
C ALA A 206 0.03 -35.25 -29.29
N TYR A 207 -0.59 -34.27 -28.62
CA TYR A 207 -1.71 -34.48 -27.68
C TYR A 207 -3.02 -33.82 -28.15
N ARG A 208 -3.15 -33.54 -29.46
CA ARG A 208 -4.29 -32.84 -30.04
C ARG A 208 -5.66 -33.44 -29.66
N ASP A 209 -5.71 -34.76 -29.48
CA ASP A 209 -6.91 -35.56 -29.21
C ASP A 209 -7.04 -35.97 -27.72
N ASP A 210 -6.09 -35.59 -26.85
CA ASP A 210 -6.15 -35.93 -25.42
C ASP A 210 -7.05 -34.97 -24.65
N LEU A 211 -8.33 -35.34 -24.56
CA LEU A 211 -9.33 -34.54 -23.84
C LEU A 211 -9.06 -34.49 -22.33
N GLY A 212 -8.41 -35.51 -21.76
CA GLY A 212 -8.11 -35.57 -20.33
C GLY A 212 -7.09 -34.51 -19.93
N LEU A 213 -6.01 -34.38 -20.70
CA LEU A 213 -5.02 -33.33 -20.51
C LEU A 213 -5.63 -31.94 -20.66
N LYS A 214 -6.42 -31.72 -21.71
CA LYS A 214 -7.06 -30.43 -21.99
C LYS A 214 -8.01 -30.01 -20.87
N THR A 215 -8.77 -30.97 -20.33
CA THR A 215 -9.64 -30.75 -19.17
C THR A 215 -8.83 -30.36 -17.94
N ALA A 216 -7.72 -31.06 -17.67
CA ALA A 216 -6.85 -30.75 -16.54
C ALA A 216 -6.20 -29.36 -16.66
N ILE A 217 -5.72 -28.98 -17.84
CA ILE A 217 -5.16 -27.65 -18.11
C ILE A 217 -6.20 -26.56 -17.87
N MET A 218 -7.41 -26.73 -18.39
CA MET A 218 -8.45 -25.72 -18.21
C MET A 218 -8.95 -25.65 -16.76
N SER A 219 -9.05 -26.80 -16.07
CA SER A 219 -9.33 -26.81 -14.63
C SER A 219 -8.24 -26.07 -13.86
N PHE A 220 -6.99 -26.25 -14.24
CA PHE A 220 -5.86 -25.54 -13.66
C PHE A 220 -5.93 -24.02 -13.91
N VAL A 221 -6.14 -23.59 -15.16
CA VAL A 221 -6.30 -22.18 -15.53
C VAL A 221 -7.43 -21.53 -14.73
N ASN A 222 -8.59 -22.19 -14.64
CA ASN A 222 -9.71 -21.69 -13.87
C ASN A 222 -9.37 -21.60 -12.38
N ALA A 223 -8.60 -22.54 -11.84
CA ALA A 223 -8.20 -22.50 -10.45
C ALA A 223 -7.27 -21.32 -10.15
N VAL A 224 -6.25 -21.09 -11.00
CA VAL A 224 -5.32 -19.96 -10.83
C VAL A 224 -6.02 -18.61 -10.97
N LEU A 225 -7.05 -18.51 -11.81
CA LEU A 225 -7.84 -17.28 -11.99
C LEU A 225 -8.81 -17.00 -10.84
N ASN A 226 -9.46 -18.01 -10.27
CA ASN A 226 -10.58 -17.81 -9.35
C ASN A 226 -10.21 -17.98 -7.86
N TYR A 227 -9.11 -18.67 -7.55
CA TYR A 227 -8.67 -18.88 -6.17
C TYR A 227 -7.44 -18.03 -5.84
N GLY A 228 -7.15 -17.90 -4.54
CA GLY A 228 -5.99 -17.16 -4.07
C GLY A 228 -6.14 -15.66 -4.40
N PRO A 229 -5.14 -15.00 -5.02
CA PRO A 229 -5.22 -13.57 -5.34
C PRO A 229 -6.41 -13.19 -6.23
N GLY A 230 -6.89 -14.12 -7.06
CA GLY A 230 -8.02 -13.89 -7.95
C GLY A 230 -9.38 -13.88 -7.26
N GLU A 231 -9.51 -14.43 -6.06
CA GLU A 231 -10.78 -14.43 -5.31
C GLU A 231 -11.19 -12.99 -4.96
N ASP A 232 -10.23 -12.18 -4.50
CA ASP A 232 -10.49 -10.84 -3.96
C ASP A 232 -10.15 -9.69 -4.93
N SER A 233 -9.37 -9.92 -5.99
CA SER A 233 -8.90 -8.85 -6.89
C SER A 233 -9.30 -9.08 -8.34
N LEU A 234 -10.25 -8.26 -8.82
CA LEU A 234 -10.61 -8.19 -10.24
C LEU A 234 -9.40 -7.82 -11.11
N GLU A 235 -8.55 -6.90 -10.65
CA GLU A 235 -7.35 -6.46 -11.36
C GLU A 235 -6.41 -7.63 -11.63
N PHE A 236 -6.19 -8.48 -10.62
CA PHE A 236 -5.42 -9.70 -10.76
C PHE A 236 -6.03 -10.65 -11.79
N ARG A 237 -7.35 -10.89 -11.72
CA ARG A 237 -8.06 -11.76 -12.68
C ARG A 237 -7.96 -11.24 -14.11
N LEU A 238 -8.19 -9.94 -14.32
CA LEU A 238 -8.10 -9.29 -15.63
C LEU A 238 -6.68 -9.38 -16.20
N HIS A 239 -5.67 -9.09 -15.37
CA HIS A 239 -4.27 -9.14 -15.78
C HIS A 239 -3.84 -10.56 -16.19
N LEU A 240 -4.06 -11.54 -15.32
CA LEU A 240 -3.69 -12.93 -15.58
C LEU A 240 -4.45 -13.50 -16.79
N ARG A 241 -5.73 -13.15 -16.95
CA ARG A 241 -6.51 -13.55 -18.13
C ARG A 241 -5.94 -12.96 -19.40
N TYR A 242 -5.55 -11.69 -19.40
CA TYR A 242 -4.92 -11.07 -20.55
C TYR A 242 -3.62 -11.79 -20.94
N GLU A 243 -2.77 -12.12 -19.96
CA GLU A 243 -1.56 -12.92 -20.17
C GLU A 243 -1.89 -14.25 -20.90
N LEU A 244 -2.88 -14.98 -20.40
CA LEU A 244 -3.32 -16.26 -20.96
C LEU A 244 -3.90 -16.14 -22.38
N LEU A 245 -4.70 -15.11 -22.64
CA LEU A 245 -5.26 -14.85 -23.98
C LEU A 245 -4.16 -14.52 -24.99
N MET A 246 -3.14 -13.76 -24.59
CA MET A 246 -2.00 -13.42 -25.45
C MET A 246 -1.14 -14.64 -25.81
N MET A 247 -1.15 -15.69 -24.99
CA MET A 247 -0.50 -16.97 -25.29
C MET A 247 -1.32 -17.87 -26.22
N GLY A 248 -2.53 -17.45 -26.63
CA GLY A 248 -3.32 -18.14 -27.64
C GLY A 248 -4.45 -19.02 -27.10
N ILE A 249 -4.88 -18.85 -25.84
CA ILE A 249 -6.14 -19.44 -25.38
C ILE A 249 -7.29 -18.87 -26.22
N GLN A 250 -7.84 -19.68 -27.12
CA GLN A 250 -8.99 -19.31 -27.94
C GLN A 250 -10.32 -19.62 -27.24
N PRO A 251 -11.18 -18.61 -27.04
CA PRO A 251 -12.42 -18.75 -26.27
C PRO A 251 -13.42 -19.75 -26.89
N ASP A 252 -13.50 -19.78 -28.23
CA ASP A 252 -14.44 -20.66 -28.95
C ASP A 252 -14.07 -22.15 -28.90
N ARG A 253 -12.83 -22.48 -28.53
CA ARG A 253 -12.31 -23.86 -28.55
C ARG A 253 -12.09 -24.46 -27.17
N HIS A 254 -11.95 -23.61 -26.14
CA HIS A 254 -11.32 -24.01 -24.89
C HIS A 254 -12.16 -23.91 -23.62
N ILE A 255 -13.45 -23.48 -23.63
CA ILE A 255 -14.55 -23.82 -22.67
C ILE A 255 -15.51 -22.63 -22.39
N GLU A 256 -16.81 -22.95 -22.21
CA GLU A 256 -17.89 -22.04 -21.79
C GLU A 256 -17.70 -21.40 -20.41
N PHE A 257 -17.14 -22.11 -19.44
CA PHE A 257 -16.86 -21.59 -18.08
C PHE A 257 -15.80 -20.47 -18.08
N PHE A 258 -14.73 -20.60 -18.86
CA PHE A 258 -13.72 -19.55 -18.97
C PHE A 258 -14.34 -18.25 -19.52
N GLU A 259 -15.21 -18.38 -20.52
CA GLU A 259 -15.99 -17.27 -21.06
C GLU A 259 -17.03 -16.74 -20.07
N MET A 260 -17.72 -17.60 -19.33
CA MET A 260 -18.67 -17.17 -18.29
C MET A 260 -17.99 -16.28 -17.24
N VAL A 261 -16.84 -16.72 -16.71
CA VAL A 261 -16.08 -15.94 -15.72
C VAL A 261 -15.52 -14.67 -16.35
N ARG A 262 -15.05 -14.72 -17.60
CA ARG A 262 -14.60 -13.53 -18.33
C ARG A 262 -15.73 -12.50 -18.49
N VAL A 263 -16.92 -12.93 -18.87
CA VAL A 263 -18.09 -12.06 -19.01
C VAL A 263 -18.46 -11.45 -17.66
N GLU A 264 -18.38 -12.22 -16.56
CA GLU A 264 -18.62 -11.66 -15.23
C GLU A 264 -17.56 -10.63 -14.83
N ASP A 265 -16.28 -10.87 -15.12
CA ASP A 265 -15.20 -9.91 -14.88
C ASP A 265 -15.34 -8.64 -15.74
N GLU A 266 -15.74 -8.78 -17.02
CA GLU A 266 -16.04 -7.65 -17.90
C GLU A 266 -17.23 -6.83 -17.38
N ARG A 267 -18.26 -7.50 -16.84
CA ARG A 267 -19.40 -6.83 -16.18
C ARG A 267 -18.99 -6.14 -14.90
N GLU A 268 -18.18 -6.79 -14.05
CA GLU A 268 -17.67 -6.19 -12.82
C GLU A 268 -16.85 -4.94 -13.13
N LEU A 269 -15.99 -4.99 -14.16
CA LEU A 269 -15.26 -3.83 -14.66
C LEU A 269 -16.21 -2.73 -15.14
N ALA A 270 -17.23 -3.08 -15.92
CA ALA A 270 -18.19 -2.11 -16.47
C ALA A 270 -19.01 -1.42 -15.37
N ARG A 271 -19.40 -2.15 -14.31
CA ARG A 271 -20.06 -1.60 -13.10
C ARG A 271 -19.22 -0.50 -12.45
N ARG A 272 -17.89 -0.60 -12.43
CA ARG A 272 -17.01 0.45 -11.86
C ARG A 272 -17.02 1.77 -12.63
N PHE A 273 -17.55 1.76 -13.85
CA PHE A 273 -17.64 2.92 -14.72
C PHE A 273 -19.10 3.30 -15.04
N ASP A 274 -20.08 2.74 -14.34
CA ASP A 274 -21.51 2.92 -14.59
C ASP A 274 -21.89 2.66 -16.07
N LYS A 275 -21.25 1.66 -16.68
CA LYS A 275 -21.50 1.25 -18.07
C LYS A 275 -22.00 -0.19 -18.14
N GLU A 276 -22.70 -0.51 -19.22
CA GLU A 276 -23.10 -1.88 -19.55
C GLU A 276 -21.93 -2.71 -20.10
N HIS A 277 -21.03 -2.07 -20.85
CA HIS A 277 -19.85 -2.70 -21.41
C HIS A 277 -18.68 -1.71 -21.52
N VAL A 278 -17.47 -2.23 -21.30
CA VAL A 278 -16.20 -1.53 -21.55
C VAL A 278 -15.47 -2.27 -22.65
N ASP A 279 -15.36 -1.64 -23.82
CA ASP A 279 -14.60 -2.18 -24.94
C ASP A 279 -13.10 -2.00 -24.70
N THR A 280 -12.46 -3.07 -24.24
CA THR A 280 -11.02 -3.14 -23.98
C THR A 280 -10.18 -3.43 -25.23
N LYS A 281 -10.82 -3.62 -26.40
CA LYS A 281 -10.13 -3.88 -27.67
C LYS A 281 -9.95 -2.61 -28.50
N SER A 282 -10.73 -1.57 -28.24
CA SER A 282 -10.64 -0.28 -28.92
C SER A 282 -9.86 0.76 -28.09
N ALA A 283 -8.72 1.19 -28.62
CA ALA A 283 -7.92 2.27 -28.02
C ALA A 283 -8.73 3.57 -27.86
N ALA A 284 -9.58 3.90 -28.84
CA ALA A 284 -10.43 5.09 -28.79
C ALA A 284 -11.47 5.01 -27.67
N SER A 285 -12.11 3.85 -27.50
CA SER A 285 -13.09 3.60 -26.43
C SER A 285 -12.45 3.68 -25.05
N MET A 286 -11.26 3.07 -24.88
CA MET A 286 -10.51 3.14 -23.63
C MET A 286 -10.02 4.56 -23.31
N PHE A 287 -9.53 5.29 -24.31
CA PHE A 287 -9.09 6.68 -24.13
C PHE A 287 -10.25 7.59 -23.72
N GLU A 288 -11.40 7.50 -24.38
CA GLU A 288 -12.58 8.29 -24.02
C GLU A 288 -13.05 8.00 -22.59
N LEU A 289 -12.96 6.74 -22.15
CA LEU A 289 -13.27 6.37 -20.77
C LEU A 289 -12.27 6.96 -19.76
N LEU A 290 -10.97 6.89 -20.05
CA LEU A 290 -9.92 7.49 -19.23
C LEU A 290 -10.06 9.02 -19.14
N ARG A 291 -10.35 9.67 -20.27
CA ARG A 291 -10.58 11.11 -20.36
C ARG A 291 -11.74 11.53 -19.45
N ARG A 292 -12.88 10.83 -19.51
CA ARG A 292 -14.04 11.09 -18.62
C ARG A 292 -13.72 10.84 -17.16
N LYS A 293 -13.00 9.76 -16.85
CA LYS A 293 -12.60 9.43 -15.47
C LYS A 293 -11.74 10.53 -14.85
N LEU A 294 -10.86 11.16 -15.64
CA LEU A 294 -9.83 12.06 -15.14
C LEU A 294 -10.14 13.55 -15.33
N SER A 295 -11.09 13.94 -16.20
CA SER A 295 -11.31 15.34 -16.65
C SER A 295 -11.49 16.38 -15.55
N HIS A 296 -11.95 15.98 -14.36
CA HIS A 296 -12.17 16.87 -13.20
C HIS A 296 -11.26 16.53 -12.01
N THR A 297 -10.09 15.97 -12.27
CA THR A 297 -9.12 15.57 -11.24
C THR A 297 -7.77 16.23 -11.47
N ALA A 298 -6.98 16.39 -10.40
CA ALA A 298 -5.59 16.86 -10.48
C ALA A 298 -4.68 15.93 -11.30
N ALA A 299 -5.14 14.70 -11.60
CA ALA A 299 -4.40 13.73 -12.42
C ALA A 299 -4.56 13.95 -13.94
N TYR A 300 -5.49 14.79 -14.40
CA TYR A 300 -5.69 15.04 -15.83
C TYR A 300 -4.45 15.60 -16.54
N PRO A 301 -3.73 16.61 -15.98
CA PRO A 301 -2.49 17.09 -16.58
C PRO A 301 -1.40 16.01 -16.66
N HIS A 302 -1.36 15.07 -15.71
CA HIS A 302 -0.42 13.95 -15.74
C HIS A 302 -0.76 12.95 -16.85
N LEU A 303 -2.03 12.70 -17.14
CA LEU A 303 -2.44 11.90 -18.31
C LEU A 303 -1.97 12.55 -19.61
N LEU A 304 -2.16 13.87 -19.77
CA LEU A 304 -1.73 14.59 -20.96
C LEU A 304 -0.21 14.54 -21.13
N SER A 305 0.54 14.79 -20.06
CA SER A 305 2.00 14.66 -20.05
C SER A 305 2.44 13.24 -20.42
N LEU A 306 1.80 12.20 -19.87
CA LEU A 306 2.10 10.81 -20.21
C LEU A 306 1.89 10.56 -21.72
N LEU A 307 0.75 10.97 -22.27
CA LEU A 307 0.45 10.80 -23.70
C LEU A 307 1.43 11.56 -24.60
N GLU A 308 1.83 12.77 -24.21
CA GLU A 308 2.86 13.53 -24.91
C GLU A 308 4.19 12.76 -24.95
N HIS A 309 4.64 12.21 -23.82
CA HIS A 309 5.87 11.40 -23.78
C HIS A 309 5.72 10.09 -24.58
N LEU A 310 4.54 9.47 -24.59
CA LEU A 310 4.28 8.29 -25.41
C LEU A 310 4.36 8.59 -26.92
N LEU A 311 4.00 9.81 -27.36
CA LEU A 311 4.18 10.25 -28.75
C LEU A 311 5.64 10.47 -29.13
N LEU A 312 6.49 10.83 -28.16
CA LEU A 312 7.92 11.05 -28.36
C LEU A 312 8.73 9.74 -28.42
N LEU A 313 8.10 8.59 -28.11
CA LEU A 313 8.79 7.31 -28.18
C LEU A 313 9.16 7.00 -29.65
N PRO A 314 10.45 6.75 -29.92
CA PRO A 314 10.91 6.46 -31.27
C PRO A 314 10.25 5.18 -31.84
N LEU A 315 9.81 5.24 -33.09
CA LEU A 315 9.05 4.19 -33.79
C LEU A 315 9.93 3.24 -34.63
N GLU A 316 11.25 3.49 -34.72
CA GLU A 316 12.15 2.72 -35.58
C GLU A 316 12.60 1.38 -34.94
N TYR A 317 12.86 0.38 -35.79
CA TYR A 317 12.98 -1.04 -35.44
C TYR A 317 14.17 -1.39 -34.52
N ASN A 318 13.86 -1.91 -33.32
CA ASN A 318 14.64 -2.74 -32.36
C ASN A 318 16.04 -2.22 -31.94
N PRO A 319 16.30 -1.87 -30.65
CA PRO A 319 15.70 -2.38 -29.39
C PRO A 319 14.60 -1.54 -28.71
N GLN A 320 14.00 -0.55 -29.37
CA GLN A 320 13.07 0.42 -28.74
C GLN A 320 11.66 -0.13 -28.45
N SER A 321 11.24 -1.27 -29.02
CA SER A 321 9.98 -1.94 -28.61
C SER A 321 10.01 -2.41 -27.15
N GLN A 322 11.21 -2.52 -26.56
CA GLN A 322 11.38 -2.83 -25.14
C GLN A 322 10.91 -1.69 -24.23
N HIS A 323 10.90 -0.43 -24.71
CA HIS A 323 10.37 0.70 -23.93
C HIS A 323 8.86 0.56 -23.72
N TRP A 324 8.12 0.15 -24.75
CA TRP A 324 6.69 -0.12 -24.65
C TRP A 324 6.40 -1.29 -23.72
N LEU A 325 7.23 -2.34 -23.77
CA LEU A 325 7.13 -3.46 -22.84
C LEU A 325 7.42 -3.03 -21.40
N LEU A 326 8.44 -2.19 -21.17
CA LEU A 326 8.75 -1.66 -19.84
C LEU A 326 7.57 -0.85 -19.28
N LEU A 327 7.00 0.05 -20.08
CA LEU A 327 5.85 0.85 -19.68
C LEU A 327 4.64 -0.02 -19.32
N ASP A 328 4.35 -1.02 -20.14
CA ASP A 328 3.29 -2.00 -19.86
C ASP A 328 3.55 -2.73 -18.52
N ARG A 329 4.77 -3.20 -18.27
CA ARG A 329 5.13 -3.85 -16.98
C ARG A 329 5.00 -2.91 -15.78
N VAL A 330 5.42 -1.66 -15.92
CA VAL A 330 5.31 -0.65 -14.84
C VAL A 330 3.84 -0.37 -14.54
N VAL A 331 3.01 -0.15 -15.55
CA VAL A 331 1.57 0.11 -15.37
C VAL A 331 0.87 -1.10 -14.76
N GLN A 332 1.17 -2.31 -15.22
CA GLN A 332 0.65 -3.56 -14.62
C GLN A 332 1.00 -3.63 -13.13
N GLN A 333 2.25 -3.36 -12.77
CA GLN A 333 2.69 -3.41 -11.38
C GLN A 333 2.00 -2.35 -10.52
N VAL A 334 1.80 -1.13 -11.04
CA VAL A 334 1.05 -0.06 -10.38
C VAL A 334 -0.41 -0.43 -10.15
N VAL A 335 -1.04 -1.17 -11.07
CA VAL A 335 -2.44 -1.61 -10.95
C VAL A 335 -2.57 -2.79 -9.97
N LEU A 336 -1.65 -3.76 -10.01
CA LEU A 336 -1.72 -4.98 -9.19
C LEU A 336 -1.34 -4.75 -7.72
N GLN A 337 -0.49 -3.76 -7.42
CA GLN A 337 -0.09 -3.45 -6.04
C GLN A 337 -1.11 -2.58 -5.29
N GLN A 338 -2.21 -2.16 -5.91
CA GLN A 338 -3.19 -1.33 -5.21
C GLN A 338 -3.95 -2.17 -4.17
N PRO A 339 -4.15 -1.64 -2.95
CA PRO A 339 -5.06 -2.28 -2.00
C PRO A 339 -6.46 -2.36 -2.62
N ALA A 340 -7.14 -3.49 -2.44
CA ALA A 340 -8.51 -3.69 -2.91
C ALA A 340 -9.37 -2.49 -2.52
N ALA A 341 -10.09 -1.92 -3.50
CA ALA A 341 -10.87 -0.71 -3.35
C ALA A 341 -11.86 -0.85 -2.17
N GLY A 342 -11.56 -0.19 -1.04
CA GLY A 342 -12.36 -0.26 0.18
C GLY A 342 -11.57 -0.46 1.47
N SER A 343 -10.31 -0.92 1.42
CA SER A 343 -9.46 -1.03 2.61
C SER A 343 -8.75 0.30 2.88
N ARG A 344 -9.43 1.23 3.58
CA ARG A 344 -8.76 2.37 4.21
C ARG A 344 -7.97 1.85 5.41
N ALA A 345 -6.66 2.15 5.40
CA ALA A 345 -5.77 2.22 6.54
C ALA A 345 -5.73 0.97 7.46
N ASN A 346 -4.71 0.14 7.25
CA ASN A 346 -3.77 -0.18 8.33
C ASN A 346 -2.42 -0.52 7.69
N SER A 347 -1.50 0.44 7.75
CA SER A 347 -0.08 0.13 7.83
C SER A 347 0.15 -0.74 9.07
N GLU A 348 1.18 -1.58 9.04
CA GLU A 348 1.57 -2.54 10.10
C GLU A 348 0.96 -3.94 9.98
N GLN A 349 1.14 -4.57 8.81
CA GLN A 349 1.59 -5.96 8.81
C GLN A 349 2.36 -6.25 7.54
N GLY A 350 3.68 -6.34 7.70
CA GLY A 350 4.57 -6.92 6.70
C GLY A 350 4.13 -8.35 6.44
N SER A 351 3.42 -8.54 5.33
CA SER A 351 3.44 -9.78 4.61
C SER A 351 3.92 -9.41 3.23
N GLU A 352 5.12 -9.89 2.90
CA GLU A 352 5.56 -10.07 1.52
C GLU A 352 4.49 -10.88 0.79
N ARG A 353 3.43 -10.21 0.31
CA ARG A 353 2.53 -10.79 -0.69
C ARG A 353 3.40 -10.90 -1.93
N GLY A 354 3.86 -12.13 -2.17
CA GLY A 354 4.84 -12.51 -3.18
C GLY A 354 4.68 -11.70 -4.46
N SER A 355 5.71 -10.89 -4.72
CA SER A 355 5.88 -10.15 -5.96
C SER A 355 5.98 -11.16 -7.11
N THR A 356 4.85 -11.53 -7.69
CA THR A 356 4.83 -12.28 -8.93
C THR A 356 5.40 -11.39 -10.03
N SER A 357 6.54 -11.79 -10.58
CA SER A 357 7.34 -11.16 -11.65
C SER A 357 8.58 -10.40 -11.18
N ASP A 358 9.75 -11.01 -11.41
CA ASP A 358 11.08 -10.36 -11.35
C ASP A 358 11.28 -9.37 -12.52
N THR A 359 10.40 -8.38 -12.66
CA THR A 359 10.64 -7.23 -13.56
C THR A 359 10.35 -5.94 -12.82
N THR A 360 11.43 -5.31 -12.37
CA THR A 360 11.50 -4.07 -11.58
C THR A 360 10.76 -4.14 -10.23
N LYS A 361 11.51 -4.28 -9.13
CA LYS A 361 11.02 -4.13 -7.75
C LYS A 361 10.64 -2.67 -7.49
N ILE A 362 9.56 -2.20 -8.11
CA ILE A 362 8.97 -0.89 -7.83
C ILE A 362 7.99 -1.10 -6.70
N ASN A 363 8.29 -0.55 -5.52
CA ASN A 363 7.37 -0.50 -4.40
C ASN A 363 6.44 0.69 -4.59
N VAL A 364 5.32 0.49 -5.29
CA VAL A 364 4.40 1.55 -5.67
C VAL A 364 3.74 2.16 -4.42
N GLY A 365 3.46 1.35 -3.39
CA GLY A 365 2.90 1.82 -2.12
C GLY A 365 3.82 2.81 -1.39
N GLU A 366 5.12 2.51 -1.34
CA GLU A 366 6.14 3.41 -0.79
C GLU A 366 6.27 4.69 -1.62
N ILE A 367 6.29 4.57 -2.95
CA ILE A 367 6.38 5.73 -3.85
C ILE A 367 5.15 6.64 -3.72
N VAL A 368 3.94 6.09 -3.68
CA VAL A 368 2.70 6.87 -3.51
C VAL A 368 2.69 7.56 -2.14
N HIS A 369 3.12 6.88 -1.08
CA HIS A 369 3.24 7.48 0.25
C HIS A 369 4.29 8.61 0.28
N LEU A 370 5.43 8.42 -0.38
CA LEU A 370 6.47 9.44 -0.50
C LEU A 370 5.98 10.67 -1.29
N LEU A 371 5.26 10.46 -2.39
CA LEU A 371 4.68 11.55 -3.19
C LEU A 371 3.60 12.32 -2.41
N ALA A 372 2.72 11.63 -1.70
CA ALA A 372 1.72 12.27 -0.84
C ALA A 372 2.37 13.10 0.27
N LYS A 373 3.43 12.56 0.90
CA LYS A 373 4.21 13.27 1.91
C LYS A 373 4.97 14.47 1.33
N GLU A 374 5.46 14.36 0.09
CA GLU A 374 6.11 15.46 -0.62
C GLU A 374 5.13 16.60 -0.91
N GLU A 375 3.90 16.30 -1.37
CA GLU A 375 2.84 17.30 -1.57
C GLU A 375 2.50 18.03 -0.26
N GLU A 376 2.31 17.31 0.85
CA GLU A 376 2.06 17.92 2.16
C GLU A 376 3.22 18.81 2.62
N LEU A 377 4.46 18.36 2.38
CA LEU A 377 5.67 19.09 2.76
C LEU A 377 5.85 20.36 1.91
N VAL A 378 5.54 20.30 0.62
CA VAL A 378 5.55 21.46 -0.28
C VAL A 378 4.48 22.48 0.13
N ALA A 379 3.26 22.03 0.46
CA ALA A 379 2.20 22.90 0.95
C ALA A 379 2.58 23.58 2.29
N ALA A 380 3.20 22.84 3.21
CA ALA A 380 3.69 23.36 4.47
C ALA A 380 4.81 24.40 4.28
N ARG A 381 5.76 24.14 3.38
CA ARG A 381 6.83 25.11 3.02
C ARG A 381 6.27 26.39 2.45
N SER A 382 5.34 26.30 1.49
CA SER A 382 4.71 27.48 0.90
C SER A 382 3.97 28.33 1.94
N LYS A 383 3.28 27.69 2.89
CA LYS A 383 2.62 28.38 4.01
C LYS A 383 3.64 29.06 4.94
N ALA A 384 4.76 28.40 5.24
CA ALA A 384 5.83 28.98 6.06
C ALA A 384 6.45 30.21 5.39
N GLU A 385 6.75 30.14 4.09
CA GLU A 385 7.29 31.28 3.33
C GLU A 385 6.32 32.47 3.29
N ASN A 386 5.01 32.21 3.18
CA ASN A 386 4.01 33.28 3.24
C ASN A 386 3.97 33.94 4.63
N LEU A 387 3.99 33.15 5.71
CA LEU A 387 4.03 33.68 7.08
C LEU A 387 5.33 34.44 7.37
N GLU A 388 6.47 34.01 6.83
CA GLU A 388 7.74 34.74 6.93
C GLU A 388 7.69 36.08 6.21
N ARG A 389 7.09 36.14 5.01
CA ARG A 389 6.85 37.41 4.30
C ARG A 389 5.94 38.34 5.10
N GLU A 390 4.82 37.84 5.59
CA GLU A 390 3.90 38.63 6.44
C GLU A 390 4.58 39.14 7.71
N ASN A 391 5.42 38.34 8.37
CA ASN A 391 6.19 38.78 9.53
C ASN A 391 7.22 39.87 9.18
N CYS A 392 7.87 39.78 8.02
CA CYS A 392 8.80 40.81 7.54
C CYS A 392 8.06 42.14 7.29
N ASP A 393 6.90 42.08 6.65
CA ASP A 393 6.06 43.24 6.38
C ASP A 393 5.53 43.87 7.69
N LEU A 394 5.08 43.05 8.64
CA LEU A 394 4.66 43.53 9.97
C LEU A 394 5.81 44.14 10.76
N ALA A 395 7.01 43.56 10.71
CA ALA A 395 8.19 44.10 11.39
C ALA A 395 8.62 45.44 10.80
N THR A 396 8.57 45.61 9.47
CA THR A 396 8.88 46.89 8.83
C THR A 396 7.83 47.97 9.15
N GLU A 397 6.55 47.62 9.20
CA GLU A 397 5.50 48.55 9.65
C GLU A 397 5.65 48.92 11.14
N LEU A 398 5.99 47.95 12.00
CA LEU A 398 6.27 48.22 13.41
C LEU A 398 7.42 49.21 13.58
N ALA A 399 8.54 49.00 12.88
CA ALA A 399 9.70 49.90 12.94
C ALA A 399 9.37 51.32 12.47
N LYS A 400 8.51 51.48 11.44
CA LYS A 400 8.01 52.79 11.02
C LYS A 400 7.17 53.45 12.11
N LYS A 401 6.31 52.68 12.78
CA LYS A 401 5.46 53.18 13.87
C LYS A 401 6.27 53.57 15.10
N GLU A 402 7.29 52.79 15.47
CA GLU A 402 8.22 53.14 16.56
C GLU A 402 8.93 54.47 16.27
N LYS A 403 9.48 54.63 15.06
CA LYS A 403 10.12 55.90 14.67
C LYS A 403 9.15 57.09 14.69
N GLN A 404 7.89 56.86 14.29
CA GLN A 404 6.86 57.91 14.34
C GLN A 404 6.53 58.32 15.79
N VAL A 405 6.46 57.35 16.71
CA VAL A 405 6.23 57.60 18.14
C VAL A 405 7.39 58.37 18.76
N ASP A 406 8.63 57.97 18.46
CA ASP A 406 9.82 58.67 18.95
C ASP A 406 9.85 60.14 18.49
N GLN A 407 9.52 60.39 17.22
CA GLN A 407 9.47 61.74 16.68
C GLN A 407 8.37 62.59 17.34
N GLN A 408 7.18 62.03 17.53
CA GLN A 408 6.10 62.71 18.25
C GLN A 408 6.45 62.97 19.72
N SER A 409 7.20 62.06 20.36
CA SER A 409 7.66 62.25 21.73
C SER A 409 8.67 63.40 21.84
N GLN A 410 9.62 63.50 20.88
CA GLN A 410 10.57 64.62 20.82
C GLN A 410 9.85 65.95 20.59
N GLU A 411 8.91 66.01 19.64
CA GLU A 411 8.10 67.21 19.39
C GLU A 411 7.29 67.63 20.63
N ARG A 412 6.73 66.66 21.36
CA ARG A 412 6.02 66.91 22.62
C ARG A 412 6.95 67.52 23.67
N GLU A 413 8.14 66.97 23.85
CA GLU A 413 9.13 67.47 24.82
C GLU A 413 9.63 68.88 24.47
N GLU A 414 9.86 69.16 23.18
CA GLU A 414 10.20 70.49 22.70
C GLU A 414 9.09 71.51 22.99
N LEU A 415 7.83 71.15 22.71
CA LEU A 415 6.67 71.98 23.01
C LEU A 415 6.49 72.20 24.51
N GLU A 416 6.65 71.16 25.33
CA GLU A 416 6.62 71.26 26.80
C GLU A 416 7.68 72.26 27.30
N ASN A 417 8.90 72.20 26.77
CA ASN A 417 9.98 73.13 27.08
C ASN A 417 9.71 74.58 26.63
N VAL A 418 9.06 74.77 25.47
CA VAL A 418 8.63 76.10 25.01
C VAL A 418 7.53 76.64 25.92
N VAL A 419 6.54 75.83 26.26
CA VAL A 419 5.45 76.21 27.18
C VAL A 419 5.99 76.58 28.56
N ALA A 420 6.94 75.81 29.10
CA ALA A 420 7.59 76.13 30.37
C ALA A 420 8.29 77.50 30.35
N ARG A 421 9.06 77.79 29.29
CA ARG A 421 9.72 79.10 29.11
C ARG A 421 8.73 80.26 28.95
N MET A 422 7.63 80.02 28.23
CA MET A 422 6.55 81.01 28.07
C MET A 422 5.86 81.30 29.40
N LYS A 423 5.58 80.26 30.22
CA LYS A 423 5.04 80.42 31.57
C LYS A 423 5.95 81.25 32.46
N GLU A 424 7.25 80.95 32.49
CA GLU A 424 8.21 81.71 33.31
C GLU A 424 8.29 83.19 32.88
N ARG A 425 8.26 83.47 31.57
CA ARG A 425 8.21 84.84 31.05
C ARG A 425 6.93 85.55 31.46
N LEU A 426 5.79 84.88 31.32
CA LEU A 426 4.49 85.41 31.69
C LEU A 426 4.45 85.73 33.20
N GLU A 427 4.96 84.85 34.06
CA GLU A 427 5.06 85.08 35.51
C GLU A 427 5.91 86.31 35.83
N LYS A 428 7.08 86.47 35.18
CA LYS A 428 7.93 87.65 35.35
C LYS A 428 7.25 88.94 34.91
N GLU A 429 6.58 88.93 33.75
CA GLU A 429 5.87 90.10 33.23
C GLU A 429 4.67 90.46 34.10
N THR A 430 3.95 89.45 34.61
CA THR A 430 2.84 89.62 35.56
C THR A 430 3.34 90.24 36.86
N ALA A 431 4.46 89.76 37.41
CA ALA A 431 5.08 90.34 38.61
C ALA A 431 5.53 91.80 38.41
N ALA A 432 6.19 92.09 37.29
CA ALA A 432 6.60 93.45 36.93
C ALA A 432 5.41 94.40 36.75
N HIS A 433 4.33 93.91 36.12
CA HIS A 433 3.08 94.66 36.00
C HIS A 433 2.46 94.96 37.37
N MET A 434 2.41 93.98 38.29
CA MET A 434 1.94 94.21 39.66
C MET A 434 2.77 95.27 40.37
N GLU A 435 4.10 95.19 40.32
CA GLU A 435 5.00 96.16 40.94
C GLU A 435 4.79 97.58 40.35
N SER A 436 4.70 97.70 39.02
CA SER A 436 4.38 98.97 38.35
C SER A 436 3.03 99.52 38.83
N THR A 437 2.02 98.67 38.94
CA THR A 437 0.68 99.05 39.39
C THR A 437 0.71 99.58 40.83
N GLU A 438 1.46 98.92 41.72
CA GLU A 438 1.65 99.39 43.10
C GLU A 438 2.40 100.73 43.17
N ARG A 439 3.45 100.91 42.37
CA ARG A 439 4.16 102.18 42.26
C ARG A 439 3.25 103.30 41.77
N CYS A 440 2.42 103.06 40.75
CA CYS A 440 1.41 104.00 40.27
C CYS A 440 0.39 104.34 41.37
N ARG A 441 -0.11 103.35 42.13
CA ARG A 441 -1.00 103.60 43.28
C ARG A 441 -0.32 104.46 44.35
N ALA A 442 0.94 104.18 44.69
CA ALA A 442 1.69 104.95 45.68
C ALA A 442 1.98 106.39 45.20
N ALA A 443 2.24 106.57 43.91
CA ALA A 443 2.40 107.89 43.30
C ALA A 443 1.08 108.67 43.27
N ALA A 444 -0.05 108.02 42.95
CA ALA A 444 -1.37 108.64 43.01
C ALA A 444 -1.71 109.09 44.44
N CYS A 445 -1.44 108.26 45.46
CA CYS A 445 -1.63 108.65 46.86
C CYS A 445 -0.78 109.87 47.24
N ARG A 446 0.50 109.90 46.84
CA ARG A 446 1.37 111.07 47.04
C ARG A 446 0.88 112.32 46.32
N ALA A 447 0.38 112.18 45.09
CA ALA A 447 -0.20 113.30 44.35
C ALA A 447 -1.42 113.87 45.09
N THR A 448 -2.33 113.02 45.57
CA THR A 448 -3.48 113.48 46.37
C THR A 448 -3.07 114.16 47.67
N GLN A 449 -2.00 113.70 48.32
CA GLN A 449 -1.47 114.32 49.54
C GLN A 449 -0.86 115.70 49.26
N LEU A 450 -0.11 115.84 48.16
CA LEU A 450 0.45 117.13 47.73
C LEU A 450 -0.64 118.12 47.29
N GLU A 451 -1.70 117.65 46.61
CA GLU A 451 -2.87 118.48 46.30
C GLU A 451 -3.57 118.99 47.56
N HIS A 452 -3.67 118.14 48.60
CA HIS A 452 -4.21 118.55 49.89
C HIS A 452 -3.33 119.61 50.56
N GLN A 453 -2.00 119.46 50.54
CA GLN A 453 -1.08 120.48 51.05
C GLN A 453 -1.15 121.78 50.26
N LEU A 454 -1.21 121.72 48.93
CA LEU A 454 -1.33 122.90 48.07
C LEU A 454 -2.64 123.65 48.33
N THR A 455 -3.73 122.93 48.56
CA THR A 455 -5.02 123.55 48.90
C THR A 455 -4.99 124.20 50.28
N GLN A 456 -4.36 123.57 51.27
CA GLN A 456 -4.10 124.19 52.58
C GLN A 456 -3.28 125.48 52.45
N GLU A 457 -2.14 125.44 51.76
CA GLU A 457 -1.29 126.61 51.49
C GLU A 457 -2.05 127.72 50.73
N ARG A 458 -2.89 127.36 49.75
CA ARG A 458 -3.75 128.33 49.05
C ARG A 458 -4.79 128.94 49.97
N THR A 459 -5.38 128.17 50.89
CA THR A 459 -6.33 128.71 51.88
C THR A 459 -5.63 129.60 52.90
N GLU A 460 -4.42 129.27 53.33
CA GLU A 460 -3.61 130.11 54.22
C GLU A 460 -3.16 131.39 53.51
N ARG A 461 -2.71 131.29 52.26
CA ARG A 461 -2.38 132.46 51.44
C ARG A 461 -3.60 133.34 51.20
N ALA A 462 -4.77 132.77 50.92
CA ALA A 462 -6.01 133.54 50.82
C ALA A 462 -6.37 134.20 52.15
N ARG A 463 -6.09 133.56 53.30
CA ARG A 463 -6.25 134.15 54.64
C ARG A 463 -5.26 135.30 54.87
N PHE A 464 -4.00 135.16 54.46
CA PHE A 464 -2.99 136.21 54.53
C PHE A 464 -3.26 137.37 53.56
N GLU A 465 -3.69 137.09 52.33
CA GLU A 465 -4.12 138.11 51.37
C GLU A 465 -5.36 138.86 51.87
N LYS A 466 -6.28 138.18 52.57
CA LYS A 466 -7.40 138.82 53.24
C LYS A 466 -6.95 139.74 54.38
N LEU A 467 -5.98 139.29 55.20
CA LEU A 467 -5.30 140.11 56.22
C LEU A 467 -4.54 141.32 55.65
N VAL A 468 -4.02 141.24 54.42
CA VAL A 468 -3.35 142.35 53.73
C VAL A 468 -4.36 143.30 53.07
N SER A 469 -5.50 142.81 52.60
CA SER A 469 -6.56 143.62 51.98
C SER A 469 -7.44 144.36 53.00
N GLU A 470 -7.59 143.81 54.21
CA GLU A 470 -8.26 144.44 55.34
C GLU A 470 -7.20 145.18 56.16
N GLY A 471 -6.84 146.40 55.71
CA GLY A 471 -5.79 147.23 56.29
C GLY A 471 -5.84 147.32 57.82
N SER A 472 -4.98 146.54 58.46
CA SER A 472 -4.56 146.70 59.85
C SER A 472 -3.19 146.06 59.96
N ILE A 473 -2.16 146.89 59.78
CA ILE A 473 -0.79 146.62 60.21
C ILE A 473 -0.78 146.85 61.73
N PRO A 474 -0.40 145.85 62.55
CA PRO A 474 0.08 146.11 63.90
C PRO A 474 1.61 146.15 63.84
N ASP A 475 2.12 147.33 64.14
CA ASP A 475 3.51 147.65 64.44
C ASP A 475 3.88 146.97 65.76
N ASP A 476 4.62 145.86 65.71
CA ASP A 476 5.52 145.45 66.79
C ASP A 476 6.46 144.27 66.40
N ALA A 477 7.75 144.54 66.58
CA ALA A 477 8.90 143.64 66.74
C ALA A 477 9.75 143.20 65.53
N LYS A 478 11.06 143.30 65.80
CA LYS A 478 12.23 142.63 65.22
C LYS A 478 12.03 141.15 64.89
#